data_AF-A0A528FY29-F1
#
_entry.id   AF-A0A528FY29-F1
#
_cell.length_a   1.000
_cell.length_b   1.000
_cell.length_c   1.000
_cell.angle_alpha   90.00
_cell.angle_beta   90.00
_cell.angle_gamma   90.00
#
_symmetry.space_group_name_H-M   'P 1'
#
loop_
_entity.id
_entity.type
_entity.pdbx_description
1 polymer ?
#
loop_
_entity_poly.entity_id
_entity_poly.type
_entity_poly.pdbx_seq_one_letter_code
_entity_poly.pdbx_strand_id
1 'polypeptide(L)'
;MSVWPRWLAAVILAFGFLTTAATGASAQTRSLKLYNLHTKEKAEIVFKRGGRYDQAGLKKINVILRDWRRNEPTKMDPRLLDLVWEAYRQSGATEYIQVVCGYRSSSTNSMLRSRSRGVAKKSQHTLGRAMDFYIPGVPLKKLRDIGLRM
;
A
#
# COMPACT_ATOMS: atom_id res chain seq x y z
N MET A 1 -8.73 81.66 -26.10
CA MET A 1 -8.43 81.59 -24.66
C MET A 1 -8.99 80.28 -24.17
N SER A 2 -8.15 79.25 -24.16
CA SER A 2 -8.45 77.86 -23.89
C SER A 2 -7.75 77.46 -22.59
N VAL A 3 -8.52 76.97 -21.62
CA VAL A 3 -7.98 76.36 -20.40
C VAL A 3 -8.64 75.01 -20.21
N TRP A 4 -7.88 73.95 -20.48
CA TRP A 4 -8.22 72.60 -20.09
C TRP A 4 -7.50 72.27 -18.78
N PRO A 5 -8.21 71.88 -17.70
CA PRO A 5 -7.56 71.37 -16.51
C PRO A 5 -7.07 69.94 -16.74
N ARG A 6 -5.80 69.75 -16.42
CA ARG A 6 -5.10 68.48 -16.32
C ARG A 6 -5.66 67.67 -15.14
N TRP A 7 -5.25 66.40 -15.09
CA TRP A 7 -5.20 65.52 -13.92
C TRP A 7 -6.28 64.42 -13.82
N LEU A 8 -5.81 63.25 -14.28
CA LEU A 8 -5.89 61.93 -13.62
C LEU A 8 -7.11 61.06 -13.86
N ALA A 9 -6.98 60.32 -14.97
CA ALA A 9 -7.39 58.94 -15.09
C ALA A 9 -6.99 58.10 -13.87
N ALA A 10 -7.92 57.30 -13.36
CA ALA A 10 -7.64 56.12 -12.55
C ALA A 10 -8.78 55.10 -12.73
N VAL A 11 -8.71 54.36 -13.84
CA VAL A 11 -9.45 53.11 -14.02
C VAL A 11 -8.66 52.03 -13.28
N ILE A 12 -9.10 51.66 -12.07
CA ILE A 12 -8.53 50.50 -11.37
C ILE A 12 -9.32 49.26 -11.82
N LEU A 13 -8.79 48.57 -12.82
CA LEU A 13 -9.17 47.20 -13.17
C LEU A 13 -8.58 46.27 -12.10
N ALA A 14 -9.42 45.79 -11.19
CA ALA A 14 -9.07 44.72 -10.27
C ALA A 14 -9.05 43.38 -11.00
N PHE A 15 -7.92 43.00 -11.59
CA PHE A 15 -7.66 41.62 -12.00
C PHE A 15 -7.25 40.81 -10.76
N GLY A 16 -8.24 40.16 -10.14
CA GLY A 16 -7.98 39.18 -9.09
C GLY A 16 -7.30 37.94 -9.68
N PHE A 17 -5.99 37.82 -9.50
CA PHE A 17 -5.26 36.59 -9.78
C PHE A 17 -5.57 35.59 -8.66
N LEU A 18 -6.59 34.75 -8.85
CA LEU A 18 -6.77 33.53 -8.07
C LEU A 18 -5.74 32.51 -8.56
N THR A 19 -4.56 32.49 -7.94
CA THR A 19 -3.63 31.37 -8.08
C THR A 19 -4.16 30.21 -7.23
N THR A 20 -4.96 29.35 -7.84
CA THR A 20 -5.24 28.03 -7.26
C THR A 20 -3.95 27.23 -7.34
N ALA A 21 -3.14 27.29 -6.28
CA ALA A 21 -2.07 26.34 -6.07
C ALA A 21 -2.72 24.96 -5.88
N ALA A 22 -2.94 24.25 -6.98
CA ALA A 22 -3.24 22.84 -6.94
C ALA A 22 -2.03 22.18 -6.27
N THR A 23 -2.12 21.90 -4.97
CA THR A 23 -1.18 21.05 -4.27
C THR A 23 -1.30 19.69 -4.91
N GLY A 24 -0.48 19.44 -5.94
CA GLY A 24 -0.38 18.18 -6.62
C GLY A 24 0.10 17.14 -5.63
N ALA A 25 -0.82 16.53 -4.89
CA ALA A 25 -0.61 15.20 -4.37
C ALA A 25 -0.25 14.38 -5.61
N SER A 26 1.05 14.10 -5.79
CA SER A 26 1.57 13.29 -6.88
C SER A 26 0.64 12.09 -6.99
N ALA A 27 0.01 11.92 -8.15
CA ALA A 27 -0.97 10.87 -8.40
C ALA A 27 -0.22 9.52 -8.47
N GLN A 28 0.33 9.08 -7.34
CA GLN A 28 1.20 7.92 -7.29
C GLN A 28 0.34 6.66 -7.43
N THR A 29 0.72 5.86 -8.41
CA THR A 29 0.24 4.49 -8.56
C THR A 29 1.12 3.59 -7.69
N ARG A 30 0.51 2.78 -6.81
CA ARG A 30 1.23 1.81 -5.98
C ARG A 30 0.88 0.39 -6.43
N SER A 31 1.90 -0.38 -6.78
CA SER A 31 1.81 -1.80 -7.12
C SER A 31 2.66 -2.66 -6.19
N LEU A 32 2.25 -3.92 -5.99
CA LEU A 32 3.05 -4.94 -5.32
C LEU A 32 3.35 -6.07 -6.29
N LYS A 33 4.63 -6.46 -6.38
CA LYS A 33 5.10 -7.65 -7.07
C LYS A 33 5.10 -8.82 -6.09
N LEU A 34 4.10 -9.69 -6.17
CA LEU A 34 3.85 -10.75 -5.21
C LEU A 34 4.08 -12.12 -5.84
N TYR A 35 4.79 -12.99 -5.14
CA TYR A 35 4.95 -14.40 -5.48
C TYR A 35 4.61 -15.24 -4.26
N ASN A 36 3.59 -16.09 -4.36
CA ASN A 36 3.20 -16.96 -3.25
C ASN A 36 3.99 -18.27 -3.30
N LEU A 37 4.75 -18.55 -2.26
CA LEU A 37 5.65 -19.70 -2.20
C LEU A 37 4.92 -21.04 -2.21
N HIS A 38 3.67 -21.08 -1.76
CA HIS A 38 2.88 -22.31 -1.65
C HIS A 38 2.03 -22.55 -2.88
N THR A 39 1.33 -21.53 -3.39
CA THR A 39 0.47 -21.67 -4.58
C THR A 39 1.21 -21.47 -5.89
N LYS A 40 2.46 -20.96 -5.84
CA LYS A 40 3.29 -20.61 -7.01
C LYS A 40 2.69 -19.51 -7.89
N GLU A 41 1.62 -18.86 -7.45
CA GLU A 41 1.01 -17.73 -8.13
C GLU A 41 1.95 -16.52 -8.08
N LYS A 42 2.06 -15.84 -9.22
CA LYS A 42 2.90 -14.66 -9.42
C LYS A 42 2.07 -13.54 -10.04
N ALA A 43 2.07 -12.36 -9.43
CA ALA A 43 1.33 -11.23 -9.95
C ALA A 43 1.99 -9.89 -9.57
N GLU A 44 1.94 -8.93 -10.49
CA GLU A 44 2.10 -7.52 -10.16
C GLU A 44 0.73 -6.86 -10.11
N ILE A 45 0.38 -6.32 -8.95
CA ILE A 45 -0.99 -5.84 -8.69
C ILE A 45 -0.93 -4.39 -8.24
N VAL A 46 -1.52 -3.50 -9.04
CA VAL A 46 -1.82 -2.13 -8.61
C VAL A 46 -2.95 -2.17 -7.59
N PHE A 47 -2.75 -1.61 -6.40
CA PHE A 47 -3.74 -1.58 -5.32
C PHE A 47 -4.13 -0.17 -4.88
N LYS A 48 -3.44 0.86 -5.37
CA LYS A 48 -3.74 2.27 -5.05
C LYS A 48 -3.39 3.16 -6.24
N ARG A 49 -4.26 4.12 -6.55
CA ARG A 49 -4.09 5.13 -7.62
C ARG A 49 -4.53 6.49 -7.11
N GLY A 50 -3.68 7.50 -7.25
CA GLY A 50 -4.04 8.87 -6.83
C GLY A 50 -4.51 8.95 -5.37
N GLY A 51 -3.86 8.20 -4.48
CA GLY A 51 -4.21 8.14 -3.06
C GLY A 51 -5.44 7.27 -2.71
N ARG A 52 -6.21 6.78 -3.68
CA ARG A 52 -7.40 5.94 -3.47
C ARG A 52 -7.10 4.47 -3.73
N TYR A 53 -7.67 3.57 -2.91
CA TYR A 53 -7.50 2.13 -3.12
C TYR A 53 -8.25 1.65 -4.36
N ASP A 54 -7.55 0.86 -5.17
CA ASP A 54 -8.10 0.18 -6.35
C ASP A 54 -8.80 -1.11 -5.90
N GLN A 55 -10.13 -1.14 -5.95
CA GLN A 55 -10.92 -2.27 -5.46
C GLN A 55 -10.66 -3.57 -6.24
N ALA A 56 -10.37 -3.48 -7.55
CA ALA A 56 -10.03 -4.66 -8.33
C ALA A 56 -8.66 -5.21 -7.93
N GLY A 57 -7.70 -4.32 -7.68
CA GLY A 57 -6.40 -4.65 -7.11
C GLY A 57 -6.50 -5.34 -5.75
N LEU A 58 -7.27 -4.75 -4.83
CA LEU A 58 -7.49 -5.34 -3.50
C LEU A 58 -8.11 -6.74 -3.58
N LYS A 59 -9.09 -6.96 -4.47
CA LYS A 59 -9.68 -8.29 -4.68
C LYS A 59 -8.63 -9.31 -5.15
N LYS A 60 -7.76 -8.95 -6.09
CA LYS A 60 -6.66 -9.82 -6.55
C LYS A 60 -5.68 -10.13 -5.42
N ILE A 61 -5.34 -9.15 -4.60
CA ILE A 61 -4.45 -9.34 -3.44
C ILE A 61 -5.09 -10.26 -2.39
N ASN A 62 -6.38 -10.11 -2.13
CA ASN A 62 -7.11 -11.00 -1.22
C ASN A 62 -7.04 -12.48 -1.66
N VAL A 63 -7.00 -12.74 -2.97
CA VAL A 63 -6.81 -14.08 -3.52
C VAL A 63 -5.36 -14.53 -3.37
N ILE A 64 -4.37 -13.76 -3.80
CA ILE A 64 -2.96 -14.21 -3.73
C ILE A 64 -2.47 -14.37 -2.28
N LEU A 65 -3.05 -13.63 -1.33
CA LEU A 65 -2.75 -13.70 0.11
C LEU A 65 -3.72 -14.60 0.90
N ARG A 66 -4.57 -15.38 0.22
CA ARG A 66 -5.53 -16.28 0.85
C ARG A 66 -4.86 -17.34 1.72
N ASP A 67 -5.66 -17.96 2.58
CA ASP A 67 -5.22 -19.18 3.26
C ASP A 67 -5.10 -20.31 2.24
N TRP A 68 -3.88 -20.57 1.79
CA TRP A 68 -3.59 -21.55 0.74
C TRP A 68 -4.00 -22.97 1.12
N ARG A 69 -4.06 -23.31 2.41
CA ARG A 69 -4.44 -24.66 2.87
C ARG A 69 -5.93 -24.95 2.65
N ARG A 70 -6.73 -23.90 2.53
CA ARG A 70 -8.19 -24.00 2.42
C ARG A 70 -8.75 -23.26 1.21
N ASN A 71 -7.90 -22.59 0.45
CA ASN A 71 -8.30 -21.73 -0.66
C ASN A 71 -9.27 -20.61 -0.23
N GLU A 72 -9.15 -20.12 1.02
CA GLU A 72 -10.08 -19.16 1.62
C GLU A 72 -9.47 -17.75 1.61
N PRO A 73 -9.96 -16.82 0.75
CA PRO A 73 -9.53 -15.43 0.80
C PRO A 73 -10.19 -14.67 1.97
N THR A 74 -9.66 -13.50 2.30
CA THR A 74 -10.29 -12.56 3.24
C THR A 74 -10.15 -11.14 2.73
N LYS A 75 -10.84 -10.19 3.37
CA LYS A 75 -10.58 -8.76 3.17
C LYS A 75 -9.32 -8.36 3.94
N MET A 76 -8.18 -8.32 3.25
CA MET A 76 -6.93 -7.82 3.82
C MET A 76 -7.06 -6.32 4.16
N ASP A 77 -6.44 -5.88 5.26
CA ASP A 77 -6.39 -4.45 5.62
C ASP A 77 -5.51 -3.71 4.59
N PRO A 78 -6.03 -2.77 3.80
CA PRO A 78 -5.24 -2.08 2.78
C PRO A 78 -4.04 -1.31 3.35
N ARG A 79 -4.05 -0.95 4.64
CA ARG A 79 -2.91 -0.29 5.30
C ARG A 79 -1.70 -1.22 5.43
N LEU A 80 -1.91 -2.53 5.56
CA LEU A 80 -0.83 -3.51 5.48
C LEU A 80 -0.09 -3.40 4.14
N LEU A 81 -0.85 -3.22 3.05
CA LEU A 81 -0.28 -3.12 1.70
C LEU A 81 0.50 -1.83 1.50
N ASP A 82 0.03 -0.73 2.10
CA ASP A 82 0.78 0.53 2.13
C ASP A 82 2.14 0.38 2.87
N LEU A 83 2.16 -0.30 4.02
CA LEU A 83 3.40 -0.57 4.76
C LEU A 83 4.37 -1.46 3.99
N VAL A 84 3.87 -2.53 3.37
CA VAL A 84 4.70 -3.43 2.54
C VAL A 84 5.27 -2.69 1.34
N TRP A 85 4.45 -1.86 0.68
CA TRP A 85 4.90 -1.06 -0.46
C TRP A 85 5.99 -0.07 -0.06
N GLU A 86 5.85 0.58 1.09
CA GLU A 86 6.84 1.52 1.60
C GLU A 86 8.13 0.81 2.02
N ALA A 87 8.04 -0.33 2.69
CA ALA A 87 9.19 -1.16 3.02
C ALA A 87 9.93 -1.65 1.77
N TYR A 88 9.18 -2.08 0.74
CA TYR A 88 9.73 -2.46 -0.56
C TYR A 88 10.54 -1.31 -1.18
N ARG A 89 9.93 -0.10 -1.24
CA ARG A 89 10.56 1.11 -1.79
C ARG A 89 11.83 1.49 -1.04
N GLN A 90 11.78 1.59 0.30
CA GLN A 90 12.94 1.97 1.11
C GLN A 90 14.05 0.92 1.10
N SER A 91 13.70 -0.35 0.86
CA SER A 91 14.70 -1.41 0.81
C SER A 91 15.56 -1.40 -0.46
N GLY A 92 15.12 -0.71 -1.52
CA GLY A 92 15.76 -0.74 -2.84
C GLY A 92 15.51 -2.04 -3.59
N ALA A 93 14.49 -2.80 -3.20
CA ALA A 93 14.13 -4.07 -3.82
C ALA A 93 13.73 -3.94 -5.29
N THR A 94 14.13 -4.93 -6.10
CA THR A 94 13.73 -5.08 -7.51
C THR A 94 12.96 -6.37 -7.77
N GLU A 95 13.20 -7.40 -6.95
CA GLU A 95 12.63 -8.74 -7.07
C GLU A 95 11.22 -8.87 -6.50
N TYR A 96 10.52 -9.94 -6.87
CA TYR A 96 9.20 -10.25 -6.33
C TYR A 96 9.26 -10.53 -4.82
N ILE A 97 8.30 -9.97 -4.09
CA ILE A 97 8.05 -10.25 -2.68
C ILE A 97 7.60 -11.70 -2.56
N GLN A 98 8.40 -12.50 -1.87
CA GLN A 98 8.15 -13.91 -1.63
C GLN A 98 7.24 -14.05 -0.42
N VAL A 99 5.96 -14.27 -0.67
CA VAL A 99 4.92 -14.42 0.35
C VAL A 99 5.01 -15.83 0.92
N VAL A 100 5.35 -15.90 2.21
CA VAL A 100 5.32 -17.14 3.00
C VAL A 100 3.92 -17.40 3.49
N CYS A 101 3.27 -16.40 4.12
CA CYS A 101 1.85 -16.52 4.46
C CYS A 101 1.15 -15.16 4.56
N GLY A 102 -0.11 -15.12 4.13
CA GLY A 102 -1.00 -13.97 4.29
C GLY A 102 -2.07 -14.26 5.33
N TYR A 103 -3.33 -14.29 4.91
CA TYR A 103 -4.45 -14.67 5.76
C TYR A 103 -4.34 -16.12 6.24
N ARG A 104 -4.83 -16.35 7.46
CA ARG A 104 -5.04 -17.69 8.02
C ARG A 104 -6.48 -17.81 8.49
N SER A 105 -7.20 -18.81 8.01
CA SER A 105 -8.53 -19.13 8.55
C SER A 105 -8.44 -19.51 10.04
N SER A 106 -9.55 -19.37 10.77
CA SER A 106 -9.64 -19.80 12.18
C SER A 106 -9.29 -21.28 12.35
N SER A 107 -9.67 -22.12 11.37
CA SER A 107 -9.34 -23.55 11.35
C SER A 107 -7.84 -23.78 11.19
N THR A 108 -7.21 -23.14 10.19
CA THR A 108 -5.75 -23.22 9.99
C THR A 108 -4.98 -22.68 11.19
N ASN A 109 -5.40 -21.56 11.78
CA ASN A 109 -4.74 -21.02 12.97
C ASN A 109 -4.84 -22.00 14.15
N SER A 110 -6.00 -22.62 14.37
CA SER A 110 -6.19 -23.63 15.42
C SER A 110 -5.33 -24.87 15.18
N MET A 111 -5.27 -25.37 13.94
CA MET A 111 -4.42 -26.49 13.56
C MET A 111 -2.93 -26.18 13.76
N LEU A 112 -2.45 -24.98 13.41
CA LEU A 112 -1.06 -24.61 13.65
C LEU A 112 -0.75 -24.47 15.15
N ARG A 113 -1.72 -23.98 15.94
CA ARG A 113 -1.62 -23.88 17.40
C ARG A 113 -1.55 -25.23 18.11
N SER A 114 -2.28 -26.24 17.63
CA SER A 114 -2.20 -27.56 18.24
C SER A 114 -0.82 -28.21 18.03
N ARG A 115 -0.09 -27.78 17.00
CA ARG A 115 1.25 -28.29 16.65
C ARG A 115 2.40 -27.45 17.22
N SER A 116 2.14 -26.26 17.74
CA SER A 116 3.18 -25.35 18.24
C SER A 116 2.66 -24.33 19.24
N ARG A 117 3.51 -23.99 20.22
CA ARG A 117 3.27 -22.89 21.17
C ARG A 117 3.54 -21.50 20.56
N GLY A 118 4.18 -21.43 19.39
CA GLY A 118 4.55 -20.17 18.73
C GLY A 118 3.41 -19.46 17.98
N VAL A 119 2.19 -19.98 18.04
CA VAL A 119 1.04 -19.41 17.32
C VAL A 119 0.02 -18.80 18.28
N ALA A 120 -0.23 -17.50 18.13
CA ALA A 120 -1.19 -16.78 18.96
C ALA A 120 -2.65 -17.21 18.69
N LYS A 121 -3.47 -17.26 19.75
CA LYS A 121 -4.91 -17.55 19.65
C LYS A 121 -5.64 -16.49 18.81
N LYS A 122 -5.30 -15.21 18.99
CA LYS A 122 -5.83 -14.05 18.25
C LYS A 122 -4.74 -13.47 17.34
N SER A 123 -4.31 -14.25 16.35
CA SER A 123 -3.24 -13.84 15.42
C SER A 123 -3.70 -12.72 14.49
N GLN A 124 -2.81 -11.78 14.15
CA GLN A 124 -3.13 -10.73 13.15
C GLN A 124 -3.38 -11.32 11.74
N HIS A 125 -2.85 -12.52 11.45
CA HIS A 125 -3.14 -13.21 10.19
C HIS A 125 -4.61 -13.59 10.06
N THR A 126 -5.30 -13.91 11.16
CA THR A 126 -6.74 -14.26 11.11
C THR A 126 -7.62 -13.02 10.91
N LEU A 127 -7.05 -11.83 11.09
CA LEU A 127 -7.74 -10.55 10.90
C LEU A 127 -7.42 -9.91 9.54
N GLY A 128 -6.61 -10.56 8.69
CA GLY A 128 -6.16 -9.98 7.43
C GLY A 128 -5.20 -8.80 7.60
N ARG A 129 -4.50 -8.71 8.73
CA ARG A 129 -3.65 -7.57 9.13
C ARG A 129 -2.16 -7.89 9.18
N ALA A 130 -1.78 -9.11 8.82
CA ALA A 130 -0.38 -9.54 8.81
C ALA A 130 -0.06 -10.36 7.56
N MET A 131 1.22 -10.33 7.20
CA MET A 131 1.82 -11.12 6.14
C MET A 131 3.26 -11.42 6.51
N ASP A 132 3.67 -12.66 6.34
CA ASP A 132 5.07 -13.09 6.44
C ASP A 132 5.66 -13.14 5.03
N PHE A 133 6.78 -12.46 4.83
CA PHE A 133 7.44 -12.39 3.53
C PHE A 133 8.95 -12.16 3.66
N TYR A 134 9.65 -12.36 2.54
CA TYR A 134 11.00 -11.86 2.33
C TYR A 134 11.14 -11.37 0.89
N ILE A 135 12.25 -10.70 0.59
CA ILE A 135 12.58 -10.24 -0.76
C ILE A 135 13.98 -10.75 -1.10
N PRO A 136 14.17 -11.51 -2.19
CA PRO A 136 15.49 -11.93 -2.63
C PRO A 136 16.43 -10.75 -2.80
N GLY A 137 17.68 -10.91 -2.36
CA GLY A 137 18.68 -9.83 -2.38
C GLY A 137 18.54 -8.78 -1.27
N VAL A 138 17.47 -8.81 -0.46
CA VAL A 138 17.32 -7.90 0.68
C VAL A 138 17.55 -8.64 2.00
N PRO A 139 18.58 -8.29 2.79
CA PRO A 139 18.80 -8.89 4.09
C PRO A 139 17.60 -8.71 5.04
N LEU A 140 17.18 -9.76 5.74
CA LEU A 140 16.04 -9.70 6.67
C LEU A 140 16.20 -8.62 7.75
N LYS A 141 17.43 -8.41 8.23
CA LYS A 141 17.75 -7.33 9.18
C LYS A 141 17.37 -5.96 8.60
N LYS A 142 17.70 -5.69 7.33
CA LYS A 142 17.37 -4.42 6.67
C LYS A 142 15.85 -4.22 6.60
N LEU A 143 15.09 -5.25 6.18
CA LEU A 143 13.63 -5.18 6.12
C LEU A 143 13.01 -4.94 7.50
N ARG A 144 13.48 -5.64 8.53
CA ARG A 144 13.05 -5.43 9.91
C ARG A 144 13.32 -4.00 10.37
N ASP A 145 14.53 -3.52 10.17
CA ASP A 145 14.94 -2.19 10.64
C ASP A 145 14.19 -1.06 9.90
N ILE A 146 13.76 -1.28 8.64
CA ILE A 146 12.81 -0.39 7.94
C ILE A 146 11.42 -0.48 8.58
N GLY A 147 10.92 -1.69 8.82
CA GLY A 147 9.63 -1.96 9.46
C GLY A 147 9.45 -1.26 10.80
N LEU A 148 10.49 -1.27 11.64
CA LEU A 148 10.47 -0.67 12.99
C LEU A 148 10.48 0.87 13.01
N ARG A 149 10.70 1.53 11.87
CA ARG A 149 10.74 2.99 11.75
C ARG A 149 9.45 3.60 11.18
N MET A 150 8.48 2.76 10.80
CA MET A 150 7.17 3.17 10.28
C MET A 150 6.12 3.13 11.37
#